data_AF-A0A4Y2MPB0-F1
#
_entry.id   AF-A0A4Y2MPB0-F1
#
_cell.length_a   1.000
_cell.length_b   1.000
_cell.length_c   1.000
_cell.angle_alpha   90.00
_cell.angle_beta   90.00
_cell.angle_gamma   90.00
#
_symmetry.space_group_name_H-M   'P 1'
#
loop_
_entity.id
_entity.type
_entity.pdbx_description
1 polymer ?
#
loop_
_entity_poly.entity_id
_entity_poly.type
_entity_poly.pdbx_seq_one_letter_code
_entity_poly.pdbx_strand_id
1 'polypeptide(L)' 'MGFEVLYCKSVEISDVFTSEKEYREFFLSICVLRKYVPAEQLEEFQNDYIEAILQKNGRNSNGMPIHKGTFIEIVVRKK' A
#
# COMPACT_ATOMS: atom_id res chain seq x y z
N MET A 1 -26.23 -9.20 11.67
CA MET A 1 -26.60 -8.55 10.39
C MET A 1 -27.45 -7.31 10.72
N GLY A 2 -26.84 -6.13 10.83
CA GLY A 2 -27.49 -4.88 11.28
C GLY A 2 -27.46 -3.73 10.27
N PHE A 3 -27.04 -4.01 9.04
CA PHE A 3 -26.91 -3.02 7.97
C PHE A 3 -27.51 -3.57 6.67
N GLU A 4 -28.10 -2.69 5.88
CA GLU A 4 -28.49 -2.86 4.49
C GLU A 4 -27.39 -2.27 3.60
N VAL A 5 -26.89 -3.05 2.63
CA VAL A 5 -25.91 -2.54 1.66
C VAL A 5 -26.67 -1.85 0.54
N LEU A 6 -26.46 -0.54 0.39
CA LEU A 6 -27.08 0.28 -0.64
C LEU A 6 -26.25 0.32 -1.93
N TYR A 7 -24.93 0.21 -1.79
CA TYR A 7 -23.98 0.24 -2.90
C TYR A 7 -22.68 -0.46 -2.52
N CYS A 8 -22.06 -1.14 -3.49
CA CYS A 8 -20.75 -1.74 -3.36
C CYS A 8 -20.03 -1.64 -4.71
N LYS A 9 -18.81 -1.10 -4.72
CA LYS A 9 -17.96 -1.01 -5.90
C LYS A 9 -16.52 -1.35 -5.53
N SER A 10 -15.88 -2.11 -6.40
CA SER A 10 -14.43 -2.38 -6.35
C SER A 10 -13.77 -1.64 -7.50
N VAL A 11 -12.68 -0.93 -7.22
CA VAL A 11 -11.90 -0.18 -8.21
C VAL A 11 -10.42 -0.54 -8.04
N GLU A 12 -9.79 -0.95 -9.13
CA GLU A 12 -8.34 -1.02 -9.18
C GLU A 12 -7.78 0.38 -9.40
N ILE A 13 -6.86 0.79 -8.53
CA ILE A 13 -6.16 2.06 -8.65
C ILE A 13 -4.69 1.81 -8.98
N SER A 14 -4.12 2.76 -9.73
CA SER A 14 -2.71 2.77 -10.09
C SER A 14 -2.21 4.20 -10.04
N ASP A 15 -1.57 4.57 -8.93
CA ASP A 15 -1.08 5.92 -8.70
C ASP A 15 0.44 5.97 -8.78
N VAL A 16 0.99 7.02 -9.38
CA VAL A 16 2.44 7.23 -9.48
C VAL A 16 2.88 8.11 -8.32
N PHE A 17 3.89 7.67 -7.57
CA PHE A 17 4.48 8.50 -6.51
C PHE A 17 5.35 9.61 -7.09
N THR A 18 5.46 10.72 -6.35
CA THR A 18 6.25 11.88 -6.80
C THR A 18 7.75 11.68 -6.59
N SER A 19 8.15 10.77 -5.70
CA SER A 19 9.55 10.42 -5.44
C SER A 19 9.72 9.01 -4.85
N GLU A 20 10.93 8.44 -4.96
CA GLU A 20 11.26 7.19 -4.27
C GLU A 20 11.23 7.33 -2.74
N LYS A 21 11.59 8.52 -2.24
CA LYS A 21 11.55 8.83 -0.81
C LYS A 21 10.12 8.74 -0.28
N GLU A 22 9.18 9.39 -0.95
CA GLU A 22 7.76 9.36 -0.58
C GLU A 22 7.21 7.93 -0.60
N TYR A 23 7.55 7.16 -1.64
CA TYR A 23 7.18 5.74 -1.75
C TYR A 23 7.70 4.93 -0.54
N ARG A 24 8.98 5.07 -0.21
CA ARG A 24 9.60 4.38 0.93
C ARG A 24 8.92 4.77 2.24
N GLU A 25 8.76 6.07 2.49
CA GLU A 25 8.14 6.57 3.72
C GLU A 25 6.72 6.06 3.89
N PHE A 26 5.91 6.07 2.82
CA PHE A 26 4.55 5.57 2.84
C PHE A 26 4.48 4.09 3.23
N PHE A 27 5.16 3.21 2.49
CA PHE A 27 5.09 1.76 2.76
C PHE A 27 5.70 1.38 4.11
N LEU A 28 6.78 2.04 4.53
CA LEU A 28 7.37 1.81 5.85
C LEU A 28 6.50 2.33 7.00
N SER A 29 5.61 3.30 6.75
CA SER A 29 4.67 3.81 7.76
C SER A 29 3.50 2.86 8.01
N ILE A 30 3.06 2.10 6.99
CA ILE A 30 1.94 1.15 7.09
C ILE A 30 2.39 -0.28 7.39
N CYS A 31 3.69 -0.56 7.35
CA CYS A 31 4.24 -1.88 7.65
C CYS A 31 4.27 -2.16 9.17
N VAL A 32 3.23 -2.83 9.67
CA VAL A 32 3.08 -3.19 11.10
C VAL A 32 4.25 -4.04 11.61
N LEU A 33 4.81 -4.90 10.76
CA LEU A 33 5.92 -5.79 11.12
C LEU A 33 7.18 -5.02 11.52
N ARG A 34 7.41 -3.83 10.96
CA ARG A 34 8.58 -2.99 11.22
C ARG A 34 8.83 -2.75 12.71
N LYS A 35 7.78 -2.64 13.52
CA LYS A 35 7.88 -2.40 14.98
C LYS A 35 8.52 -3.56 15.74
N TYR A 36 8.48 -4.77 15.17
CA TYR A 36 8.91 -5.99 15.83
C TYR A 36 10.26 -6.51 15.31
N VAL A 37 10.88 -5.78 14.37
CA VAL A 37 12.19 -6.15 13.82
C VAL A 37 13.29 -5.71 14.78
N PRO A 38 14.25 -6.59 15.13
CA PRO A 38 15.43 -6.21 15.90
C PRO A 38 16.19 -5.05 15.25
N ALA A 39 16.79 -4.17 16.06
CA ALA A 39 17.45 -2.96 15.55
C ALA A 39 18.56 -3.28 14.55
N GLU A 40 19.31 -4.38 14.79
CA GLU A 40 20.38 -4.87 13.91
C GLU A 40 19.89 -5.34 12.53
N GLN A 41 18.62 -5.72 12.39
CA GLN A 41 18.03 -6.22 11.15
C GLN A 41 17.09 -5.21 10.48
N LEU A 42 16.85 -4.07 11.12
CA LEU A 42 15.81 -3.13 10.70
C LEU A 42 16.09 -2.57 9.30
N GLU A 43 17.33 -2.19 9.00
CA GLU A 43 17.70 -1.62 7.70
C GLU A 43 17.56 -2.64 6.56
N GLU A 44 18.07 -3.86 6.77
CA GLU A 44 17.96 -4.98 5.82
C GLU A 44 16.48 -5.29 5.54
N PHE A 45 15.68 -5.47 6.60
CA PHE A 45 14.24 -5.69 6.48
C PHE A 45 13.53 -4.58 5.68
N GLN A 46 13.86 -3.31 5.95
CA GLN A 46 13.24 -2.19 5.24
C GLN A 46 13.57 -2.21 3.75
N ASN A 47 14.81 -2.53 3.40
CA ASN A 47 15.24 -2.61 2.00
C ASN A 47 14.56 -3.77 1.27
N ASP A 48 14.58 -4.97 1.86
CA ASP A 48 13.94 -6.17 1.29
C ASP A 48 12.44 -5.98 1.12
N TYR A 49 11.78 -5.40 2.14
CA TYR A 49 10.36 -5.10 2.09
C TYR A 49 10.02 -4.13 0.96
N ILE A 50 10.78 -3.04 0.84
CA ILE A 50 10.56 -2.04 -0.22
C ILE A 50 10.80 -2.64 -1.61
N GLU A 51 11.84 -3.45 -1.77
CA GLU A 51 12.12 -4.14 -3.03
C GLU A 51 10.98 -5.10 -3.40
N ALA A 52 10.50 -5.90 -2.46
CA ALA A 52 9.39 -6.83 -2.70
C ALA A 52 8.10 -6.11 -3.13
N ILE A 53 7.76 -4.99 -2.50
CA ILE A 53 6.60 -4.18 -2.92
C ILE A 53 6.83 -3.58 -4.31
N LEU A 54 8.05 -3.12 -4.60
CA LEU A 54 8.39 -2.52 -5.89
C LEU A 54 8.34 -3.54 -7.03
N GLN A 55 8.81 -4.78 -6.79
CA GLN A 55 8.70 -5.88 -7.76
C GLN A 55 7.23 -6.19 -8.09
N LYS A 56 6.33 -6.09 -7.10
CA LYS A 56 4.89 -6.29 -7.30
C LYS A 56 4.23 -5.13 -8.05
N ASN A 57 4.49 -3.88 -7.66
CA ASN A 57 3.78 -2.74 -8.22
C ASN A 57 4.39 -2.23 -9.54
N GLY A 58 5.71 -2.34 -9.64
CA GLY A 58 6.50 -1.88 -10.78
C GLY A 58 6.81 -0.38 -10.76
N ARG A 59 7.36 0.08 -11.88
CA ARG A 59 7.67 1.48 -12.16
C ARG A 59 6.98 1.92 -13.45
N ASN A 60 6.73 3.21 -13.58
CA ASN A 60 6.22 3.79 -14.83
C ASN A 60 7.36 3.97 -15.86
N SER A 61 7.02 4.50 -17.04
CA SER A 61 7.97 4.77 -18.13
C SER A 61 9.11 5.73 -17.75
N ASN A 62 8.89 6.58 -16.75
CA ASN A 62 9.87 7.55 -16.27
C ASN A 62 10.70 6.99 -15.10
N GLY A 63 10.55 5.70 -14.78
CA GLY A 63 11.23 5.05 -13.67
C GLY A 63 10.62 5.35 -12.29
N MET A 64 9.47 6.02 -12.20
CA MET A 64 8.85 6.37 -10.91
C MET A 64 8.07 5.18 -10.33
N PRO A 65 8.14 4.93 -9.00
CA PRO A 65 7.37 3.87 -8.36
C PRO A 65 5.86 4.05 -8.52
N ILE A 66 5.16 2.94 -8.71
CA ILE A 66 3.69 2.90 -8.78
C ILE A 66 3.15 2.28 -7.49
N HIS A 67 2.02 2.77 -7.01
CA HIS A 67 1.14 2.06 -6.08
C HIS A 67 0.03 1.38 -6.88
N LYS A 68 -0.15 0.06 -6.68
CA LYS A 68 -1.33 -0.66 -7.19
C LYS A 68 -2.13 -1.17 -6.01
N GLY A 69 -3.43 -0.88 -6.00
CA GLY A 69 -4.32 -1.28 -4.93
C GLY A 69 -5.74 -1.50 -5.42
N THR A 70 -6.52 -2.23 -4.63
CA THR A 70 -7.97 -2.38 -4.86
C THR A 70 -8.70 -1.61 -3.78
N PHE A 71 -9.47 -0.61 -4.19
CA PHE A 71 -10.32 0.17 -3.31
C PHE A 71 -11.73 -0.38 -3.37
N ILE A 72 -12.27 -0.72 -2.20
CA ILE A 72 -13.65 -1.20 -2.05
C ILE A 72 -14.44 -0.09 -1.38
N GLU A 73 -15.38 0.48 -2.12
CA GLU A 73 -16.32 1.47 -1.64
C GLU A 73 -17.65 0.79 -1.32
N ILE A 74 -18.13 0.93 -0.08
CA ILE A 74 -19.39 0.34 0.37
C ILE A 74 -20.23 1.43 1.03
N VAL A 75 -21.45 1.63 0.56
CA VAL A 75 -22.45 2.48 1.23
C VAL A 75 -23.45 1.57 1.90
N VAL A 76 -23.61 1.75 3.21
CA VAL A 76 -24.52 0.94 4.03
C VAL A 76 -25.47 1.83 4.82
N ARG A 77 -26.66 1.30 5.11
CA ARG A 77 -27.66 1.92 5.98
C ARG A 77 -27.87 1.02 7.19
N LYS A 78 -27.82 1.58 8.40
CA LYS A 78 -28.18 0.83 9.61
C LYS A 78 -29.68 0.52 9.59
N LYS A 79 -30.05 -0.72 9.91
CA LYS A 79 -31.46 -1.11 10.09
C LYS A 79 -32.02 -0.56 11.39
#